data_AF-A0A512PKC6-F1
#
_entry.id   AF-A0A512PKC6-F1
#
_cell.length_a   1.000
_cell.length_b   1.000
_cell.length_c   1.000
_cell.angle_alpha   90.00
_cell.angle_beta   90.00
_cell.angle_gamma   90.00
#
_symmetry.space_group_name_H-M   'P 1'
#
loop_
_entity.id
_entity.type
_entity.pdbx_description
1 polymer ?
#
loop_
_entity_poly.entity_id
_entity_poly.type
_entity_poly.pdbx_seq_one_letter_code
_entity_poly.pdbx_strand_id
1 'polypeptide(L)'
;MKIIIATAFYILQPALWIGVIRAYLIHNRRVKQERSLFSSAIYEDFYEGRHFVRSGLLFGILASIVFGGFLSVSITWVMMYELISLVCLLFIPGQILSITIVSLVGLLVTYVPMISQLQPLENMMSRFGFSTRPVNSINFLILTVVALLLTSAFIGMNAGKFDSPTISRNKRNTKVAIYKFNELTIFPFLLLVPGDWFTSRFSFLPFFQINGHSYAFLILPMLIGLKLTVRKSVPREFFVKLSKRILVLSLLGILLTIAGIFYQVVIAPAVAILLLGYYLIIGIAKHQDHQVNFEYSEVMDGIRVIGIQPGTPAAKMDLKLGDVILSVNNITVNNEDEFYRALSTNSTYCRFKVRDRNDQLKITESAIFKNSPHEIGVKTYSQVIK
;
A
#
# COMPACT_ATOMS: atom_id res chain seq x y z
N MET A 1 17.12 27.33 12.37
CA MET A 1 16.66 26.71 13.63
C MET A 1 15.20 26.27 13.60
N LYS A 2 14.21 27.12 13.27
CA LYS A 2 12.78 26.75 13.36
C LYS A 2 12.34 25.55 12.48
N ILE A 3 12.90 25.40 11.28
CA ILE A 3 12.62 24.24 10.40
C ILE A 3 13.13 22.94 11.03
N ILE A 4 14.35 22.93 11.58
CA ILE A 4 14.95 21.77 12.26
C ILE A 4 14.06 21.29 13.41
N ILE A 5 13.45 22.23 14.13
CA ILE A 5 12.58 21.95 15.26
C ILE A 5 11.23 21.38 14.80
N ALA A 6 10.66 21.89 13.72
CA ALA A 6 9.45 21.30 13.12
C ALA A 6 9.70 19.87 12.61
N THR A 7 10.87 19.61 12.02
CA THR A 7 11.29 18.26 11.64
C THR A 7 11.49 17.37 12.86
N ALA A 8 12.03 17.89 13.97
CA ALA A 8 12.14 17.14 15.22
C ALA A 8 10.77 16.76 15.79
N PHE A 9 9.78 17.65 15.72
CA PHE A 9 8.41 17.36 16.15
C PHE A 9 7.77 16.22 15.34
N TYR A 10 7.98 16.21 14.03
CA TYR A 10 7.56 15.11 13.15
C TYR A 10 8.19 13.78 13.57
N ILE A 11 9.49 13.77 13.87
CA ILE A 11 10.19 12.57 14.33
C ILE A 11 9.64 12.09 15.69
N LEU A 12 9.13 12.98 16.54
CA LEU A 12 8.56 12.59 17.83
C LEU A 12 7.15 12.00 17.73
N GLN A 13 6.47 12.08 16.58
CA GLN A 13 5.11 11.59 16.44
C GLN A 13 5.04 10.05 16.56
N PRO A 14 4.23 9.49 17.46
CA PRO A 14 4.13 8.05 17.66
C PRO A 14 3.70 7.27 16.41
N ALA A 15 2.81 7.84 15.60
CA ALA A 15 2.33 7.21 14.37
C ALA A 15 3.46 6.94 13.36
N LEU A 16 4.49 7.80 13.32
CA LEU A 16 5.68 7.62 12.49
C LEU A 16 6.42 6.33 12.87
N TRP A 17 6.81 6.21 14.14
CA TRP A 17 7.60 5.06 14.61
C TRP A 17 6.83 3.75 14.55
N ILE A 18 5.55 3.76 14.93
CA ILE A 18 4.72 2.55 14.85
C ILE A 18 4.56 2.12 13.38
N GLY A 19 4.40 3.05 12.45
CA GLY A 19 4.34 2.70 11.03
C GLY A 19 5.68 2.17 10.48
N VAL A 20 6.82 2.72 10.91
CA VAL A 20 8.16 2.19 10.58
C VAL A 20 8.34 0.76 11.13
N ILE A 21 8.01 0.54 12.41
CA ILE A 21 8.05 -0.79 13.03
C ILE A 21 7.15 -1.75 12.27
N ARG A 22 5.94 -1.33 11.89
CA ARG A 22 5.00 -2.16 11.14
C ARG A 22 5.54 -2.51 9.75
N ALA A 23 6.19 -1.58 9.05
CA ALA A 23 6.84 -1.85 7.76
C ALA A 23 7.97 -2.87 7.90
N TYR A 24 8.79 -2.75 8.95
CA TYR A 24 9.84 -3.73 9.26
C TYR A 24 9.27 -5.12 9.61
N LEU A 25 8.22 -5.18 10.42
CA LEU A 25 7.55 -6.44 10.78
C LEU A 25 6.89 -7.12 9.56
N ILE A 26 6.38 -6.34 8.60
CA ILE A 26 5.84 -6.87 7.34
C ILE A 26 6.94 -7.60 6.56
N HIS A 27 8.09 -6.94 6.38
CA HIS A 27 9.22 -7.52 5.67
C HIS A 27 9.71 -8.81 6.33
N ASN A 28 9.96 -8.79 7.65
CA ASN A 28 10.44 -9.97 8.37
C ASN A 28 9.46 -11.14 8.27
N ARG A 29 8.15 -10.87 8.35
CA ARG A 29 7.11 -11.89 8.17
C ARG A 29 7.11 -12.45 6.75
N ARG A 30 7.26 -11.60 5.72
CA ARG A 30 7.37 -12.03 4.32
C ARG A 30 8.59 -12.95 4.13
N VAL A 31 9.78 -12.49 4.49
CA VAL A 31 11.03 -13.25 4.31
C VAL A 31 10.98 -14.59 5.05
N LYS A 32 10.49 -14.61 6.30
CA LYS A 32 10.33 -15.86 7.06
C LYS A 32 9.34 -16.81 6.37
N GLN A 33 8.25 -16.28 5.84
CA GLN A 33 7.26 -17.07 5.12
C GLN A 33 7.82 -17.62 3.80
N GLU A 34 8.52 -16.82 3.01
CA GLU A 34 9.15 -17.25 1.75
C GLU A 34 10.20 -18.33 2.01
N ARG A 35 11.11 -18.13 2.98
CA ARG A 35 12.12 -19.14 3.35
C ARG A 35 11.49 -20.44 3.84
N SER A 36 10.37 -20.36 4.55
CA SER A 36 9.63 -21.54 5.00
C SER A 36 8.93 -22.29 3.85
N LEU A 37 8.59 -21.61 2.75
CA LEU A 37 7.89 -22.21 1.61
C LEU A 37 8.85 -22.69 0.51
N PHE A 38 9.98 -22.01 0.34
CA PHE A 38 10.85 -22.15 -0.84
C PHE A 38 12.33 -22.37 -0.52
N SER A 39 12.68 -22.61 0.75
CA SER A 39 14.04 -22.74 1.31
C SER A 39 14.93 -21.50 1.19
N SER A 40 14.65 -20.60 0.25
CA SER A 40 15.25 -19.29 0.07
C SER A 40 14.16 -18.23 -0.13
N ALA A 41 14.47 -16.98 0.20
CA ALA A 41 13.60 -15.87 -0.14
C ALA A 41 13.68 -15.60 -1.65
N ILE A 42 12.55 -15.25 -2.26
CA ILE A 42 12.52 -14.82 -3.66
C ILE A 42 13.13 -13.43 -3.75
N TYR A 43 12.79 -12.58 -2.78
CA TYR A 43 13.34 -11.24 -2.64
C TYR A 43 13.97 -11.13 -1.26
N GLU A 44 15.30 -11.07 -1.21
CA GLU A 44 16.04 -10.89 0.04
C GLU A 44 16.07 -9.43 0.47
N ASP A 45 15.87 -8.50 -0.46
CA ASP A 45 15.96 -7.08 -0.19
C ASP A 45 14.73 -6.53 0.54
N PHE A 46 14.96 -5.44 1.28
CA PHE A 46 13.91 -4.70 1.98
C PHE A 46 13.19 -3.74 1.03
N TYR A 47 12.61 -4.28 -0.04
CA TYR A 47 11.94 -3.46 -1.05
C TYR A 47 10.73 -2.70 -0.48
N GLU A 48 10.01 -3.22 0.52
CA GLU A 48 8.92 -2.48 1.17
C GLU A 48 9.46 -1.25 1.88
N GLY A 49 10.64 -1.35 2.50
CA GLY A 49 11.31 -0.20 3.11
C GLY A 49 11.74 0.84 2.08
N ARG A 50 12.27 0.41 0.94
CA ARG A 50 12.60 1.33 -0.16
C ARG A 50 11.34 2.00 -0.71
N HIS A 51 10.24 1.26 -0.88
CA HIS A 51 8.95 1.83 -1.28
C HIS A 51 8.41 2.80 -0.23
N PHE A 52 8.49 2.43 1.05
CA PHE A 52 8.08 3.22 2.20
C PHE A 52 8.77 4.58 2.18
N VAL A 53 10.10 4.60 2.08
CA VAL A 53 10.89 5.84 2.12
C VAL A 53 10.78 6.61 0.81
N ARG A 54 11.01 5.97 -0.34
CA ARG A 54 11.03 6.64 -1.65
C ARG A 54 9.68 7.26 -1.98
N SER A 55 8.61 6.49 -1.82
CA SER A 55 7.27 7.01 -2.11
C SER A 55 6.89 8.02 -1.05
N GLY A 56 7.04 7.66 0.23
CA GLY A 56 6.73 8.48 1.40
C GLY A 56 7.31 9.89 1.30
N LEU A 57 8.61 10.00 1.07
CA LEU A 57 9.25 11.31 0.95
C LEU A 57 8.84 12.03 -0.33
N LEU A 58 8.88 11.36 -1.48
CA LEU A 58 8.62 12.00 -2.77
C LEU A 58 7.22 12.61 -2.83
N PHE A 59 6.19 11.84 -2.50
CA PHE A 59 4.83 12.33 -2.58
C PHE A 59 4.45 13.24 -1.40
N GLY A 60 5.04 13.03 -0.21
CA GLY A 60 4.79 13.89 0.95
C GLY A 60 5.34 15.29 0.74
N ILE A 61 6.57 15.38 0.21
CA ILE A 61 7.18 16.66 -0.14
C ILE A 61 6.39 17.35 -1.26
N LEU A 62 6.06 16.63 -2.34
CA LEU A 62 5.28 17.21 -3.45
C LEU A 62 3.91 17.73 -2.97
N ALA A 63 3.17 16.93 -2.20
CA ALA A 63 1.88 17.34 -1.68
C ALA A 63 2.01 18.51 -0.68
N SER A 64 3.05 18.52 0.14
CA SER A 64 3.35 19.64 1.06
C SER A 64 3.67 20.93 0.33
N ILE A 65 4.41 20.88 -0.78
CA ILE A 65 4.72 22.07 -1.60
C ILE A 65 3.45 22.62 -2.24
N VAL A 66 2.59 21.74 -2.77
CA VAL A 66 1.36 22.16 -3.46
C VAL A 66 0.30 22.69 -2.48
N PHE A 67 0.13 22.05 -1.33
CA PHE A 67 -1.01 22.28 -0.44
C PHE A 67 -0.67 22.92 0.90
N GLY A 68 0.58 22.81 1.36
CA GLY A 68 0.92 23.09 2.75
C GLY A 68 0.79 24.56 3.18
N GLY A 69 0.80 25.50 2.24
CA GLY A 69 0.51 26.91 2.50
C GLY A 69 -0.98 27.29 2.42
N PHE A 70 -1.84 26.40 1.91
CA PHE A 70 -3.24 26.68 1.63
C PHE A 70 -4.20 25.93 2.54
N LEU A 71 -3.81 24.72 2.97
CA LEU A 71 -4.64 23.87 3.81
C LEU A 71 -4.39 24.15 5.28
N SER A 72 -5.49 24.47 5.99
CA SER A 72 -5.51 24.52 7.45
C SER A 72 -6.36 23.40 8.02
N VAL A 73 -5.98 22.89 9.18
CA VAL A 73 -6.74 21.92 9.98
C VAL A 73 -6.79 22.39 11.43
N SER A 74 -7.90 22.14 12.12
CA SER A 74 -8.00 22.49 13.54
C SER A 74 -7.12 21.57 14.39
N ILE A 75 -6.74 22.04 15.58
CA ILE A 75 -6.01 21.21 16.55
C ILE A 75 -6.81 19.95 16.91
N THR A 76 -8.13 20.06 17.00
CA THR A 76 -9.05 18.94 17.24
C THR A 76 -8.92 17.88 16.14
N TRP A 77 -8.86 18.30 14.87
CA TRP A 77 -8.66 17.38 13.75
C TRP A 77 -7.31 16.65 13.86
N VAL A 78 -6.23 17.37 14.17
CA VAL A 78 -4.89 16.77 14.33
C VAL A 78 -4.88 15.72 15.43
N MET A 79 -5.45 16.04 16.60
CA MET A 79 -5.46 15.12 17.74
C MET A 79 -6.33 13.88 17.45
N MET A 80 -7.49 14.06 16.82
CA MET A 80 -8.34 12.94 16.41
C MET A 80 -7.67 12.09 15.33
N TYR A 81 -6.96 12.71 14.39
CA TYR A 81 -6.17 12.02 13.38
C TYR A 81 -5.09 11.15 14.02
N GLU A 82 -4.27 11.71 14.90
CA GLU A 82 -3.20 10.98 15.60
C GLU A 82 -3.78 9.84 16.47
N LEU A 83 -4.85 10.10 17.23
CA LEU A 83 -5.49 9.09 18.06
C LEU A 83 -6.05 7.91 17.24
N ILE A 84 -6.84 8.21 16.20
CA ILE A 84 -7.44 7.17 15.35
C ILE A 84 -6.35 6.44 14.56
N SER A 85 -5.34 7.16 14.07
CA SER A 85 -4.16 6.60 13.41
C SER A 85 -3.44 5.58 14.29
N LEU A 86 -3.18 5.94 15.56
CA LEU A 86 -2.59 5.06 16.56
C LEU A 86 -3.43 3.80 16.80
N VAL A 87 -4.74 3.98 17.02
CA VAL A 87 -5.68 2.85 17.24
C VAL A 87 -5.68 1.94 16.01
N CYS A 88 -5.80 2.48 14.80
CA CYS A 88 -5.81 1.68 13.58
C CYS A 88 -4.45 0.98 13.34
N LEU A 89 -3.33 1.61 13.69
CA LEU A 89 -2.01 1.00 13.55
C LEU A 89 -1.81 -0.19 14.50
N LEU A 90 -2.32 -0.10 15.73
CA LEU A 90 -2.18 -1.12 16.77
C LEU A 90 -3.18 -2.27 16.62
N PHE A 91 -4.46 -1.94 16.40
CA PHE A 91 -5.55 -2.92 16.49
C PHE A 91 -6.03 -3.46 15.15
N ILE A 92 -5.87 -2.72 14.05
CA ILE A 92 -6.41 -3.12 12.75
C ILE A 92 -5.30 -3.73 11.88
N PRO A 93 -5.28 -5.07 11.70
CA PRO A 93 -4.27 -5.74 10.87
C PRO A 93 -4.44 -5.49 9.37
N GLY A 94 -5.48 -4.75 8.95
CA GLY A 94 -5.75 -4.32 7.58
C GLY A 94 -5.28 -2.90 7.32
N GLN A 95 -4.39 -2.73 6.34
CA GLN A 95 -3.89 -1.42 5.93
C GLN A 95 -4.81 -0.86 4.85
N ILE A 96 -5.83 -0.12 5.27
CA ILE A 96 -6.66 0.74 4.41
C ILE A 96 -6.89 2.01 5.23
N LEU A 97 -5.82 2.80 5.42
CA LEU A 97 -5.73 3.74 6.55
C LEU A 97 -5.90 5.21 6.15
N SER A 98 -5.35 5.64 5.02
CA SER A 98 -5.26 7.07 4.67
C SER A 98 -6.62 7.75 4.54
N ILE A 99 -7.35 7.34 3.52
CA ILE A 99 -8.63 7.92 3.10
C ILE A 99 -9.64 7.70 4.21
N THR A 100 -9.67 6.52 4.81
CA THR A 100 -10.59 6.20 5.90
C THR A 100 -10.39 7.10 7.11
N ILE A 101 -9.15 7.25 7.59
CA ILE A 101 -8.88 8.08 8.77
C ILE A 101 -9.16 9.55 8.43
N VAL A 102 -8.64 10.07 7.32
CA VAL A 102 -8.82 11.47 6.93
C VAL A 102 -10.29 11.83 6.74
N SER A 103 -11.04 11.01 5.99
CA SER A 103 -12.48 11.22 5.75
C SER A 103 -13.28 11.08 7.04
N LEU A 104 -13.00 10.04 7.85
CA LEU A 104 -13.71 9.81 9.10
C LEU A 104 -13.49 10.95 10.09
N VAL A 105 -12.24 11.38 10.28
CA VAL A 105 -11.92 12.50 11.17
C VAL A 105 -12.53 13.81 10.65
N GLY A 106 -12.47 14.06 9.34
CA GLY A 106 -13.13 15.23 8.74
C GLY A 106 -14.64 15.25 8.98
N LEU A 107 -15.32 14.11 8.82
CA LEU A 107 -16.75 13.98 9.12
C LEU A 107 -17.04 14.14 10.62
N LEU A 108 -16.25 13.52 11.49
CA LEU A 108 -16.42 13.62 12.94
C LEU A 108 -16.26 15.06 13.43
N VAL A 109 -15.21 15.76 13.01
CA VAL A 109 -15.00 17.17 13.40
C VAL A 109 -16.14 18.07 12.90
N THR A 110 -16.75 17.74 11.77
CA THR A 110 -17.88 18.50 11.20
C THR A 110 -19.19 18.25 11.94
N TYR A 111 -19.49 16.99 12.31
CA TYR A 111 -20.82 16.61 12.81
C TYR A 111 -20.90 16.38 14.33
N VAL A 112 -19.81 16.02 15.00
CA VAL A 112 -19.81 15.78 16.46
C VAL A 112 -20.33 17.00 17.25
N PRO A 113 -19.93 18.26 16.92
CA PRO A 113 -20.45 19.44 17.62
C PRO A 113 -21.96 19.66 17.45
N MET A 114 -22.57 19.06 16.41
CA MET A 114 -24.02 19.17 16.16
C MET A 114 -24.85 18.20 17.01
N ILE A 115 -24.21 17.23 17.69
CA ILE A 115 -24.88 16.21 18.49
C ILE A 115 -24.82 16.63 19.96
N SER A 116 -25.96 17.07 20.51
CA SER A 116 -26.04 17.61 21.88
C SER A 116 -25.55 16.61 22.95
N GLN A 117 -25.76 15.32 22.77
CA GLN A 117 -25.31 14.27 23.68
C GLN A 117 -23.78 14.14 23.75
N LEU A 118 -23.03 14.63 22.75
CA LEU A 118 -21.58 14.58 22.70
C LEU A 118 -20.89 15.87 23.17
N GLN A 119 -21.65 16.89 23.59
CA GLN A 119 -21.09 18.11 24.18
C GLN A 119 -20.16 17.88 25.39
N PRO A 120 -20.37 16.87 26.28
CA PRO A 120 -19.41 16.59 27.35
C PRO A 120 -18.00 16.27 26.83
N LEU A 121 -17.89 15.61 25.66
CA LEU A 121 -16.61 15.30 25.02
C LEU A 121 -15.93 16.59 24.52
N GLU A 122 -16.68 17.48 23.90
CA GLU A 122 -16.18 18.79 23.46
C GLU A 122 -15.71 19.64 24.64
N ASN A 123 -16.49 19.67 25.73
CA ASN A 123 -16.13 20.35 26.97
C ASN A 123 -14.88 19.75 27.62
N MET A 124 -14.69 18.43 27.54
CA MET A 124 -13.46 17.79 28.00
C MET A 124 -12.26 18.23 27.15
N MET A 125 -12.40 18.25 25.82
CA MET A 125 -11.33 18.69 24.91
C MET A 125 -10.97 20.17 25.14
N SER A 126 -11.96 21.04 25.34
CA SER A 126 -11.71 22.46 25.59
C SER A 126 -10.99 22.71 26.93
N ARG A 127 -11.22 21.88 27.97
CA ARG A 127 -10.46 21.92 29.24
C ARG A 127 -8.97 21.63 29.05
N PHE A 128 -8.60 20.80 28.08
CA PHE A 128 -7.20 20.56 27.71
C PHE A 128 -6.61 21.66 26.80
N GLY A 129 -7.39 22.71 26.52
CA GLY A 129 -6.99 23.83 25.66
C GLY A 129 -7.19 23.56 24.17
N PHE A 130 -7.83 22.45 23.79
CA PHE A 130 -8.13 22.13 22.38
C PHE A 130 -9.38 22.87 21.91
N SER A 131 -9.36 24.20 21.98
CA SER A 131 -10.47 25.01 21.48
C SER A 131 -10.52 24.94 19.95
N THR A 132 -11.71 24.68 19.44
CA THR A 132 -12.02 24.59 18.01
C THR A 132 -12.05 25.99 17.43
N ARG A 133 -10.90 26.48 16.96
CA ARG A 133 -10.95 27.59 16.02
C ARG A 133 -11.61 27.08 14.73
N PRO A 134 -12.66 27.73 14.22
CA PRO A 134 -13.34 27.27 13.02
C PRO A 134 -12.36 27.31 11.84
N VAL A 135 -12.30 26.20 11.11
CA VAL A 135 -11.53 26.04 9.89
C VAL A 135 -12.52 25.72 8.78
N ASN A 136 -12.23 26.19 7.57
CA ASN A 136 -13.11 25.94 6.42
C ASN A 136 -13.23 24.43 6.16
N SER A 137 -14.45 23.90 6.21
CA SER A 137 -14.75 22.48 6.00
C SER A 137 -14.30 21.97 4.64
N ILE A 138 -14.11 22.84 3.64
CA ILE A 138 -13.57 22.46 2.33
C ILE A 138 -12.18 21.81 2.45
N ASN A 139 -11.39 22.19 3.45
CA ASN A 139 -10.07 21.64 3.69
C ASN A 139 -10.14 20.12 3.95
N PHE A 140 -11.20 19.63 4.59
CA PHE A 140 -11.39 18.19 4.83
C PHE A 140 -11.70 17.42 3.54
N LEU A 141 -12.44 18.04 2.62
CA LEU A 141 -12.68 17.47 1.30
C LEU A 141 -11.39 17.45 0.48
N ILE A 142 -10.63 18.56 0.46
CA ILE A 142 -9.33 18.60 -0.24
C ILE A 142 -8.38 17.55 0.33
N LEU A 143 -8.29 17.41 1.66
CA LEU A 143 -7.47 16.38 2.30
C LEU A 143 -7.88 14.96 1.87
N THR A 144 -9.18 14.69 1.78
CA THR A 144 -9.70 13.42 1.26
C THR A 144 -9.26 13.17 -0.18
N VAL A 145 -9.33 14.19 -1.04
CA VAL A 145 -8.91 14.12 -2.44
C VAL A 145 -7.40 13.90 -2.57
N VAL A 146 -6.60 14.61 -1.78
CA VAL A 146 -5.14 14.42 -1.71
C VAL A 146 -4.83 13.00 -1.24
N ALA A 147 -5.49 12.50 -0.19
CA ALA A 147 -5.32 11.12 0.27
C ALA A 147 -5.61 10.10 -0.85
N LEU A 148 -6.66 10.31 -1.64
CA LEU A 148 -7.00 9.46 -2.79
C LEU A 148 -5.94 9.51 -3.90
N LEU A 149 -5.47 10.70 -4.28
CA LEU A 149 -4.42 10.89 -5.28
C LEU A 149 -3.14 10.18 -4.85
N LEU A 150 -2.70 10.40 -3.62
CA LEU A 150 -1.50 9.77 -3.08
C LEU A 150 -1.64 8.24 -2.99
N THR A 151 -2.83 7.76 -2.63
CA THR A 151 -3.12 6.32 -2.59
C THR A 151 -3.07 5.70 -3.99
N SER A 152 -3.67 6.35 -4.99
CA SER A 152 -3.62 5.92 -6.39
C SER A 152 -2.18 5.86 -6.90
N ALA A 153 -1.38 6.91 -6.65
CA ALA A 153 0.00 6.99 -7.10
C ALA A 153 0.88 5.92 -6.43
N PHE A 154 0.74 5.73 -5.11
CA PHE A 154 1.43 4.68 -4.35
C PHE A 154 1.14 3.28 -4.90
N ILE A 155 -0.14 2.95 -5.11
CA ILE A 155 -0.56 1.65 -5.65
C ILE A 155 -0.02 1.46 -7.07
N GLY A 156 -0.17 2.46 -7.94
CA GLY A 156 0.27 2.38 -9.33
C GLY A 156 1.78 2.21 -9.45
N MET A 157 2.56 2.85 -8.58
CA MET A 157 4.01 2.79 -8.61
C MET A 157 4.57 1.52 -7.97
N ASN A 158 3.99 0.99 -6.90
CA ASN A 158 4.65 -0.06 -6.10
C ASN A 158 3.95 -1.43 -6.17
N ALA A 159 2.61 -1.45 -6.26
CA ALA A 159 1.87 -2.68 -6.07
C ALA A 159 1.99 -3.66 -7.24
N GLY A 160 2.15 -4.95 -6.89
CA GLY A 160 2.27 -6.05 -7.84
C GLY A 160 3.56 -6.08 -8.66
N LYS A 161 4.63 -5.38 -8.24
CA LYS A 161 5.95 -5.44 -8.88
C LYS A 161 6.81 -6.62 -8.41
N PHE A 162 6.54 -7.11 -7.20
CA PHE A 162 7.33 -8.13 -6.52
C PHE A 162 6.47 -9.38 -6.36
N ASP A 163 6.94 -10.47 -6.93
CA ASP A 163 6.22 -11.75 -6.98
C ASP A 163 6.51 -12.57 -5.72
N SER A 164 5.75 -12.32 -4.65
CA SER A 164 5.81 -13.05 -3.38
C SER A 164 4.56 -13.93 -3.21
N PRO A 165 4.51 -15.15 -3.77
CA PRO A 165 3.38 -16.05 -3.64
C PRO A 165 3.24 -16.58 -2.20
N THR A 166 2.01 -16.85 -1.81
CA THR A 166 1.66 -17.70 -0.67
C THR A 166 0.89 -18.90 -1.18
N ILE A 167 1.13 -20.06 -0.62
CA ILE A 167 0.36 -21.26 -0.94
C ILE A 167 -0.94 -21.27 -0.11
N SER A 168 -2.06 -21.42 -0.80
CA SER A 168 -3.39 -21.69 -0.25
C SER A 168 -3.89 -23.02 -0.81
N ARG A 169 -5.05 -23.48 -0.33
CA ARG A 169 -5.79 -24.58 -0.99
C ARG A 169 -7.11 -24.06 -1.56
N ASN A 170 -7.56 -24.66 -2.67
CA ASN A 170 -8.89 -24.39 -3.22
C ASN A 170 -9.94 -25.37 -2.66
N LYS A 171 -11.19 -25.28 -3.15
CA LYS A 171 -12.29 -26.17 -2.75
C LYS A 171 -12.03 -27.65 -3.05
N ARG A 172 -11.17 -27.95 -4.03
CA ARG A 172 -10.76 -29.31 -4.43
C ARG A 172 -9.51 -29.78 -3.69
N ASN A 173 -9.10 -29.06 -2.64
CA ASN A 173 -7.91 -29.36 -1.84
C ASN A 173 -6.59 -29.33 -2.65
N THR A 174 -6.56 -28.74 -3.84
CA THR A 174 -5.34 -28.57 -4.62
C THR A 174 -4.58 -27.32 -4.16
N LYS A 175 -3.25 -27.38 -4.19
CA LYS A 175 -2.39 -26.22 -3.87
C LYS A 175 -2.61 -25.12 -4.91
N VAL A 176 -2.79 -23.89 -4.45
CA VAL A 176 -2.99 -22.69 -5.28
C VAL A 176 -2.14 -21.55 -4.76
N ALA A 177 -1.36 -20.91 -5.65
CA ALA A 177 -0.61 -19.72 -5.32
C ALA A 177 -1.51 -18.48 -5.32
N ILE A 178 -1.38 -17.66 -4.28
CA ILE A 178 -2.06 -16.36 -4.15
C ILE A 178 -1.02 -15.28 -3.86
N TYR A 179 -1.23 -14.07 -4.37
CA TYR A 179 -0.27 -12.98 -4.27
C TYR A 179 -0.82 -11.90 -3.34
N LYS A 180 -0.12 -11.67 -2.22
CA LYS A 180 -0.53 -10.69 -1.21
C LYS A 180 0.24 -9.40 -1.42
N PHE A 181 -0.47 -8.29 -1.54
CA PHE A 181 0.10 -6.96 -1.35
C PHE A 181 -0.27 -6.47 0.05
N ASN A 182 0.74 -6.11 0.83
CA ASN A 182 0.56 -5.64 2.20
C ASN A 182 1.68 -4.66 2.52
N GLU A 183 1.56 -3.45 1.97
CA GLU A 183 2.54 -2.39 2.17
C GLU A 183 1.90 -1.15 2.80
N LEU A 184 2.70 -0.47 3.62
CA LEU A 184 2.40 0.80 4.27
C LEU A 184 3.52 1.78 3.92
N THR A 185 3.19 3.05 3.89
CA THR A 185 4.12 4.17 3.79
C THR A 185 3.57 5.34 4.58
N ILE A 186 4.44 6.26 4.95
CA ILE A 186 4.10 7.47 5.69
C ILE A 186 4.64 8.65 4.90
N PHE A 187 3.75 9.59 4.58
CA PHE A 187 4.11 10.83 3.91
C PHE A 187 4.22 11.95 4.93
N PRO A 188 5.35 12.67 5.02
CA PRO A 188 5.39 13.93 5.75
C PRO A 188 4.51 14.94 5.00
N PHE A 189 3.37 15.30 5.59
CA PHE A 189 2.43 16.23 4.99
C PHE A 189 2.34 17.51 5.83
N LEU A 190 2.81 18.62 5.26
CA LEU A 190 2.83 19.92 5.91
C LEU A 190 1.45 20.55 5.87
N LEU A 191 0.95 20.96 7.04
CA LEU A 191 -0.36 21.57 7.24
C LEU A 191 -0.26 22.80 8.16
N LEU A 192 -1.21 23.71 7.98
CA LEU A 192 -1.38 24.86 8.86
C LEU A 192 -2.33 24.52 10.00
N VAL A 193 -1.93 24.82 11.22
CA VAL A 193 -2.83 24.71 12.39
C VAL A 193 -3.04 26.11 12.96
N PRO A 194 -4.25 26.69 12.83
CA PRO A 194 -4.56 27.97 13.43
C PRO A 194 -4.83 27.80 14.93
N GLY A 195 -4.46 28.82 15.69
CA GLY A 195 -4.81 28.94 17.11
C GLY A 195 -3.61 28.99 18.05
N ASP A 196 -3.91 29.28 19.31
CA ASP A 196 -2.89 29.66 20.28
C ASP A 196 -2.36 28.50 21.12
N TRP A 197 -2.88 27.29 20.92
CA TRP A 197 -2.46 26.12 21.70
C TRP A 197 -0.97 25.82 21.50
N PHE A 198 -0.49 25.83 20.24
CA PHE A 198 0.94 25.65 19.96
C PHE A 198 1.76 26.88 20.32
N THR A 199 1.26 28.10 20.09
CA THR A 199 2.02 29.32 20.38
C THR A 199 2.24 29.52 21.88
N SER A 200 1.27 29.14 22.72
CA SER A 200 1.35 29.25 24.18
C SER A 200 2.19 28.16 24.85
N ARG A 201 2.26 26.96 24.26
CA ARG A 201 2.97 25.81 24.85
C ARG A 201 4.34 25.54 24.23
N PHE A 202 4.52 25.90 22.96
CA PHE A 202 5.67 25.51 22.16
C PHE A 202 6.19 26.69 21.32
N SER A 203 6.69 27.73 22.00
CA SER A 203 7.24 28.97 21.39
C SER A 203 8.35 28.73 20.36
N PHE A 204 8.93 27.53 20.32
CA PHE A 204 9.98 27.12 19.39
C PHE A 204 9.50 26.68 18.01
N LEU A 205 8.20 26.42 17.80
CA LEU A 205 7.67 26.04 16.49
C LEU A 205 7.69 27.23 15.50
N PRO A 206 7.80 27.00 14.20
CA PRO A 206 7.64 28.05 13.21
C PRO A 206 6.20 28.55 13.16
N PHE A 207 6.00 29.79 13.60
CA PHE A 207 4.73 30.50 13.51
C PHE A 207 4.80 31.65 12.52
N PHE A 208 3.66 31.95 11.91
CA PHE A 208 3.48 33.13 11.09
C PHE A 208 2.12 33.77 11.39
N GLN A 209 2.03 35.07 11.13
CA GLN A 209 0.80 35.82 11.27
C GLN A 209 0.24 36.15 9.90
N ILE A 210 -0.97 35.66 9.60
CA ILE A 210 -1.74 36.08 8.42
C ILE A 210 -2.98 36.81 8.96
N ASN A 211 -3.21 38.05 8.52
CA ASN A 211 -4.38 38.84 8.90
C ASN A 211 -4.57 38.93 10.43
N GLY A 212 -3.50 39.14 11.20
CA GLY A 212 -3.55 39.24 12.66
C GLY A 212 -3.74 37.91 13.39
N HIS A 213 -3.67 36.78 12.67
CA HIS A 213 -3.88 35.45 13.22
C HIS A 213 -2.64 34.58 13.14
N SER A 214 -2.27 33.96 14.26
CA SER A 214 -1.14 33.04 14.35
C SER A 214 -1.48 31.66 13.82
N TYR A 215 -0.60 31.11 12.99
CA TYR A 215 -0.66 29.75 12.46
C TYR A 215 0.67 29.04 12.74
N ALA A 216 0.57 27.77 13.13
CA ALA A 216 1.71 26.88 13.26
C ALA A 216 1.85 26.01 12.01
N PHE A 217 3.09 25.83 11.52
CA PHE A 217 3.37 24.75 10.56
C PHE A 217 3.58 23.44 11.29
N LEU A 218 2.83 22.41 10.88
CA LEU A 218 2.95 21.09 11.44
C LEU A 218 3.06 20.06 10.31
N ILE A 219 4.09 19.22 10.39
CA ILE A 219 4.27 18.10 9.47
C ILE A 219 3.60 16.90 10.12
N LEU A 220 2.58 16.33 9.47
CA LEU A 220 1.87 15.15 9.93
C LEU A 220 2.35 13.88 9.21
N PRO A 221 2.36 12.72 9.87
CA PRO A 221 2.74 11.46 9.28
C PRO A 221 1.50 10.86 8.62
N MET A 222 1.20 11.32 7.40
CA MET A 222 0.04 10.86 6.67
C MET A 222 0.23 9.39 6.26
N LEU A 223 -0.44 8.48 6.96
CA LEU A 223 -0.37 7.05 6.70
C LEU A 223 -1.08 6.70 5.40
N ILE A 224 -0.46 5.95 4.49
CA ILE A 224 -1.14 5.26 3.39
C ILE A 224 -0.68 3.81 3.37
N GLY A 225 -1.62 2.90 3.20
CA GLY A 225 -1.30 1.51 2.96
C GLY A 225 -2.45 0.81 2.30
N LEU A 226 -2.13 -0.32 1.68
CA LEU A 226 -3.09 -1.23 1.09
C LEU A 226 -2.73 -2.66 1.46
N LYS A 227 -3.71 -3.37 2.04
CA LYS A 227 -3.67 -4.82 2.21
C LYS A 227 -4.72 -5.47 1.32
N LEU A 228 -4.28 -6.13 0.26
CA LEU A 228 -5.16 -6.80 -0.70
C LEU A 228 -4.50 -8.08 -1.23
N THR A 229 -5.30 -9.08 -1.58
CA THR A 229 -4.81 -10.36 -2.11
C THR A 229 -5.39 -10.58 -3.49
N VAL A 230 -4.51 -10.82 -4.45
CA VAL A 230 -4.83 -11.20 -5.82
C VAL A 230 -4.70 -12.71 -5.94
N ARG A 231 -5.72 -13.38 -6.45
CA ARG A 231 -5.81 -14.84 -6.51
C ARG A 231 -5.72 -15.38 -7.93
N LYS A 232 -6.28 -14.70 -8.92
CA LYS A 232 -6.48 -15.26 -10.26
C LYS A 232 -5.93 -14.37 -11.38
N SER A 233 -6.02 -13.06 -11.20
CA SER A 233 -5.48 -12.06 -12.14
C SER A 233 -3.95 -12.05 -12.13
N VAL A 234 -3.34 -11.42 -13.14
CA VAL A 234 -1.93 -11.01 -13.06
C VAL A 234 -1.80 -9.92 -11.98
N PRO A 235 -0.95 -10.09 -10.95
CA PRO A 235 -0.86 -9.14 -9.84
C PRO A 235 -0.60 -7.70 -10.27
N ARG A 236 0.38 -7.47 -11.15
CA ARG A 236 0.73 -6.12 -11.60
C ARG A 236 -0.41 -5.43 -12.33
N GLU A 237 -1.05 -6.12 -13.27
CA GLU A 237 -2.15 -5.57 -14.07
C GLU A 237 -3.37 -5.24 -13.21
N PHE A 238 -3.66 -6.12 -12.24
CA PHE A 238 -4.72 -5.89 -11.26
C PHE A 238 -4.54 -4.57 -10.51
N PHE A 239 -3.34 -4.33 -9.97
CA PHE A 239 -3.07 -3.11 -9.19
C PHE A 239 -2.98 -1.85 -10.06
N VAL A 240 -2.47 -1.94 -11.29
CA VAL A 240 -2.50 -0.81 -12.23
C VAL A 240 -3.94 -0.42 -12.56
N LYS A 241 -4.82 -1.40 -12.79
CA LYS A 241 -6.25 -1.15 -13.03
C LYS A 241 -6.94 -0.57 -11.80
N LEU A 242 -6.62 -1.07 -10.60
CA LEU A 242 -7.13 -0.54 -9.33
C LEU A 242 -6.70 0.92 -9.12
N SER A 243 -5.41 1.22 -9.32
CA SER A 243 -4.85 2.58 -9.22
C SER A 243 -5.55 3.55 -10.16
N LYS A 244 -5.79 3.18 -11.43
CA LYS A 244 -6.53 4.00 -12.39
C LYS A 244 -7.97 4.27 -11.95
N ARG A 245 -8.68 3.30 -11.38
CA ARG A 245 -10.04 3.52 -10.85
C ARG A 245 -10.04 4.49 -9.67
N ILE A 246 -9.08 4.36 -8.75
CA ILE A 246 -8.92 5.31 -7.63
C ILE A 246 -8.54 6.70 -8.15
N LEU A 247 -7.74 6.80 -9.21
CA LEU A 247 -7.42 8.06 -9.87
C LEU A 247 -8.68 8.73 -10.43
N VAL A 248 -9.53 8.01 -11.15
CA VAL A 248 -10.81 8.55 -11.65
C VAL A 248 -11.70 9.04 -10.50
N LEU A 249 -11.77 8.30 -9.40
CA LEU A 249 -12.49 8.73 -8.20
C LEU A 249 -11.89 10.02 -7.60
N SER A 250 -10.56 10.16 -7.60
CA SER A 250 -9.90 11.38 -7.13
C SER A 250 -10.18 12.58 -8.04
N LEU A 251 -10.26 12.38 -9.36
CA LEU A 251 -10.64 13.42 -10.33
C LEU A 251 -12.10 13.87 -10.12
N LEU A 252 -13.01 12.93 -9.84
CA LEU A 252 -14.37 13.27 -9.41
C LEU A 252 -14.35 14.11 -8.12
N GLY A 253 -13.48 13.76 -7.17
CA GLY A 253 -13.30 14.52 -5.94
C GLY A 253 -12.82 15.96 -6.16
N ILE A 254 -12.00 16.22 -7.18
CA ILE A 254 -11.61 17.58 -7.57
C ILE A 254 -12.84 18.36 -8.05
N LEU A 255 -13.70 17.76 -8.89
CA LEU A 255 -14.95 18.41 -9.34
C LEU A 255 -15.88 18.71 -8.16
N LEU A 256 -16.02 17.77 -7.21
CA LEU A 256 -16.80 17.98 -5.99
C LEU A 256 -16.20 19.07 -5.09
N THR A 257 -14.87 19.20 -5.07
CA THR A 257 -14.19 20.29 -4.36
C THR A 257 -14.54 21.63 -4.97
N ILE A 258 -14.52 21.75 -6.30
CA ILE A 258 -14.92 22.98 -7.01
C ILE A 258 -16.37 23.32 -6.69
N ALA A 259 -17.28 22.34 -6.74
CA ALA A 259 -18.67 22.54 -6.34
C ALA A 259 -18.80 22.99 -4.88
N GLY A 260 -17.98 22.43 -3.98
CA GLY A 260 -17.93 22.78 -2.56
C GLY A 260 -17.48 24.21 -2.27
N ILE A 261 -16.76 24.86 -3.21
CA ILE A 261 -16.42 26.29 -3.10
C ILE A 261 -17.68 27.15 -3.19
N PHE A 262 -18.61 26.80 -4.08
CA PHE A 262 -19.87 27.52 -4.27
C PHE A 262 -20.96 27.09 -3.29
N TYR A 263 -20.99 25.80 -2.93
CA TYR A 263 -22.05 25.20 -2.13
C TYR A 263 -21.48 24.36 -0.98
N GLN A 264 -21.35 24.96 0.20
CA GLN A 264 -20.77 24.30 1.38
C GLN A 264 -21.52 23.02 1.81
N VAL A 265 -22.83 22.95 1.54
CA VAL A 265 -23.66 21.76 1.85
C VAL A 265 -23.18 20.51 1.11
N VAL A 266 -22.47 20.65 -0.01
CA VAL A 266 -21.95 19.53 -0.81
C VAL A 266 -20.75 18.85 -0.14
N ILE A 267 -20.00 19.56 0.72
CA ILE A 267 -18.69 19.13 1.21
C ILE A 267 -18.76 17.78 1.95
N ALA A 268 -19.63 17.67 2.95
CA ALA A 268 -19.71 16.45 3.76
C ALA A 268 -20.29 15.24 3.00
N PRO A 269 -21.38 15.37 2.21
CA PRO A 269 -21.81 14.32 1.28
C PRO A 269 -20.71 13.91 0.31
N ALA A 270 -19.94 14.86 -0.23
CA ALA A 270 -18.82 14.55 -1.12
C ALA A 270 -17.74 13.70 -0.44
N VAL A 271 -17.34 14.04 0.79
CA VAL A 271 -16.39 13.21 1.58
C VAL A 271 -16.92 11.79 1.78
N ALA A 272 -18.20 11.65 2.14
CA ALA A 272 -18.84 10.34 2.32
C ALA A 272 -18.90 9.54 1.01
N ILE A 273 -19.30 10.17 -0.10
CA ILE A 273 -19.37 9.56 -1.44
C ILE A 273 -17.98 9.09 -1.88
N LEU A 274 -16.94 9.89 -1.68
CA LEU A 274 -15.56 9.51 -2.01
C LEU A 274 -15.07 8.33 -1.15
N LEU A 275 -15.38 8.34 0.14
CA LEU A 275 -15.04 7.23 1.04
C LEU A 275 -15.74 5.93 0.62
N LEU A 276 -17.05 5.98 0.39
CA LEU A 276 -17.85 4.84 -0.05
C LEU A 276 -17.42 4.35 -1.43
N GLY A 277 -17.17 5.27 -2.36
CA GLY A 277 -16.68 4.97 -3.70
C GLY A 277 -15.34 4.25 -3.67
N TYR A 278 -14.43 4.63 -2.76
CA TYR A 278 -13.15 3.97 -2.59
C TYR A 278 -13.32 2.50 -2.14
N TYR A 279 -14.17 2.25 -1.14
CA TYR A 279 -14.48 0.88 -0.70
C TYR A 279 -15.20 0.07 -1.77
N LEU A 280 -16.12 0.69 -2.51
CA LEU A 280 -16.81 0.07 -3.64
C LEU A 280 -15.82 -0.35 -4.73
N ILE A 281 -14.85 0.50 -5.08
CA ILE A 281 -13.80 0.17 -6.06
C ILE A 281 -12.97 -1.03 -5.61
N ILE A 282 -12.58 -1.09 -4.32
CA ILE A 282 -11.85 -2.24 -3.77
C ILE A 282 -12.71 -3.50 -3.81
N GLY A 283 -13.97 -3.40 -3.40
CA GLY A 283 -14.93 -4.51 -3.40
C GLY A 283 -15.16 -5.08 -4.80
N ILE A 284 -15.39 -4.19 -5.78
CA ILE A 284 -15.56 -4.55 -7.20
C ILE A 284 -14.27 -5.18 -7.75
N ALA A 285 -13.10 -4.61 -7.45
CA ALA A 285 -11.83 -5.17 -7.90
C ALA A 285 -11.63 -6.60 -7.37
N LYS A 286 -11.86 -6.82 -6.07
CA LYS A 286 -11.79 -8.14 -5.45
C LYS A 286 -12.80 -9.11 -6.07
N HIS A 287 -14.04 -8.68 -6.30
CA HIS A 287 -15.06 -9.50 -6.93
C HIS A 287 -14.66 -9.89 -8.36
N GLN A 288 -14.17 -8.95 -9.17
CA GLN A 288 -13.71 -9.21 -10.53
C GLN A 288 -12.53 -10.20 -10.57
N ASP A 289 -11.59 -10.12 -9.62
CA ASP A 289 -10.49 -11.09 -9.52
C ASP A 289 -11.03 -12.51 -9.28
N HIS A 290 -12.08 -12.68 -8.46
CA HIS A 290 -12.69 -13.99 -8.24
C HIS A 290 -13.38 -14.58 -9.49
N GLN A 291 -13.83 -13.73 -10.42
CA GLN A 291 -14.51 -14.14 -11.66
C GLN A 291 -13.57 -14.52 -12.80
N VAL A 292 -12.26 -14.29 -12.67
CA VAL A 292 -11.29 -14.69 -13.70
C VAL A 292 -11.27 -16.22 -13.82
N ASN A 293 -11.31 -16.73 -15.04
CA ASN A 293 -11.25 -18.17 -15.35
C ASN A 293 -9.79 -18.66 -15.38
N PHE A 294 -9.06 -18.45 -14.30
CA PHE A 294 -7.68 -18.90 -14.16
C PHE A 294 -7.38 -19.15 -12.69
N GLU A 295 -6.76 -20.27 -12.36
CA GLU A 295 -6.18 -20.50 -11.03
C GLU A 295 -4.70 -20.78 -11.22
N TYR A 296 -3.85 -20.14 -10.41
CA TYR A 296 -2.48 -20.62 -10.23
C TYR A 296 -2.59 -21.86 -9.37
N SER A 297 -3.03 -22.99 -9.90
CA SER A 297 -3.05 -24.26 -9.19
C SER A 297 -1.88 -25.13 -9.61
N GLU A 298 -1.55 -26.12 -8.79
CA GLU A 298 -0.73 -27.24 -9.25
C GLU A 298 -1.38 -27.89 -10.49
N VAL A 299 -0.54 -28.44 -11.38
CA VAL A 299 -0.93 -29.05 -12.64
C VAL A 299 -0.44 -30.50 -12.68
N MET A 300 -1.11 -31.35 -13.46
CA MET A 300 -0.74 -32.76 -13.60
C MET A 300 0.36 -33.00 -14.65
N ASP A 301 0.38 -32.16 -15.69
CA ASP A 301 1.34 -32.21 -16.80
C ASP A 301 2.21 -30.96 -16.73
N GLY A 302 3.50 -31.14 -16.45
CA GLY A 302 4.43 -30.04 -16.26
C GLY A 302 4.53 -29.50 -14.82
N ILE A 303 5.27 -28.40 -14.68
CA ILE A 303 5.47 -27.69 -13.40
C ILE A 303 5.11 -26.23 -13.57
N ARG A 304 4.22 -25.75 -12.71
CA ARG A 304 3.78 -24.36 -12.76
C ARG A 304 4.76 -23.43 -12.04
N VAL A 305 5.15 -22.37 -12.73
CA VAL A 305 5.93 -21.25 -12.21
C VAL A 305 5.04 -20.34 -11.38
N ILE A 306 5.34 -20.20 -10.08
CA ILE A 306 4.60 -19.33 -9.15
C ILE A 306 5.44 -18.19 -8.57
N GLY A 307 6.75 -18.20 -8.85
CA GLY A 307 7.67 -17.13 -8.52
C GLY A 307 8.94 -17.26 -9.35
N ILE A 308 9.59 -16.12 -9.59
CA ILE A 308 10.85 -16.04 -10.32
C ILE A 308 11.77 -15.16 -9.48
N GLN A 309 12.89 -15.73 -9.04
CA GLN A 309 13.88 -15.00 -8.25
C GLN A 309 14.63 -14.01 -9.17
N PRO A 310 14.72 -12.71 -8.84
CA PRO A 310 15.47 -11.75 -9.64
C PRO A 310 16.97 -12.08 -9.70
N GLY A 311 17.61 -11.67 -10.81
CA GLY A 311 19.06 -11.82 -10.97
C GLY A 311 19.52 -13.25 -11.24
N THR A 312 18.60 -14.21 -11.42
CA THR A 312 18.92 -15.62 -11.72
C THR A 312 18.78 -15.94 -13.21
N PRO A 313 19.24 -17.12 -13.69
CA PRO A 313 19.03 -17.52 -15.08
C PRO A 313 17.54 -17.55 -15.47
N ALA A 314 16.65 -17.98 -14.57
CA ALA A 314 15.20 -17.97 -14.80
C ALA A 314 14.62 -16.58 -15.07
N ALA A 315 15.15 -15.53 -14.42
CA ALA A 315 14.73 -14.15 -14.69
C ALA A 315 15.20 -13.61 -16.06
N LYS A 316 16.19 -14.27 -16.68
CA LYS A 316 16.64 -13.97 -18.05
C LYS A 316 15.91 -14.78 -19.11
N MET A 317 15.27 -15.87 -18.70
CA MET A 317 14.30 -16.59 -19.51
C MET A 317 13.01 -15.77 -19.50
N ASP A 318 12.34 -15.61 -20.64
CA ASP A 318 11.05 -14.89 -20.75
C ASP A 318 9.90 -15.70 -20.11
N LEU A 319 10.11 -16.15 -18.87
CA LEU A 319 9.16 -16.86 -18.04
C LEU A 319 8.23 -15.86 -17.38
N LYS A 320 6.95 -16.21 -17.32
CA LYS A 320 5.92 -15.40 -16.67
C LYS A 320 5.25 -16.22 -15.57
N LEU A 321 4.72 -15.53 -14.57
CA LEU A 321 3.94 -16.18 -13.53
C LEU A 321 2.73 -16.92 -14.13
N GLY A 322 2.57 -18.18 -13.75
CA GLY A 322 1.52 -19.06 -14.24
C GLY A 322 1.89 -19.87 -15.48
N ASP A 323 3.06 -19.64 -16.09
CA ASP A 323 3.62 -20.51 -17.11
C ASP A 323 3.84 -21.93 -16.56
N VAL A 324 3.71 -22.94 -17.43
CA VAL A 324 3.91 -24.36 -17.09
C VAL A 324 5.10 -24.90 -17.88
N ILE A 325 6.15 -25.31 -17.18
CA ILE A 325 7.33 -25.95 -17.77
C ILE A 325 6.97 -27.41 -18.08
N LEU A 326 7.02 -27.80 -19.35
CA LEU A 326 6.69 -29.16 -19.80
C LEU A 326 7.94 -30.02 -19.96
N SER A 327 9.04 -29.43 -20.42
CA SER A 327 10.32 -30.13 -20.54
C SER A 327 11.52 -29.19 -20.36
N VAL A 328 12.62 -29.78 -19.89
CA VAL A 328 13.92 -29.14 -19.72
C VAL A 328 14.95 -29.95 -20.50
N ASN A 329 15.69 -29.31 -21.41
CA ASN A 329 16.69 -29.98 -22.24
C ASN A 329 16.13 -31.23 -22.96
N ASN A 330 14.89 -31.13 -23.46
CA ASN A 330 14.11 -32.21 -24.09
C ASN A 330 13.69 -33.37 -23.16
N ILE A 331 13.91 -33.26 -21.85
CA ILE A 331 13.43 -34.21 -20.85
C ILE A 331 12.11 -33.70 -20.27
N THR A 332 11.04 -34.49 -20.37
CA THR A 332 9.73 -34.15 -19.78
C THR A 332 9.83 -34.07 -18.26
N VAL A 333 9.15 -33.10 -17.65
CA VAL A 333 9.15 -32.87 -16.20
C VAL A 333 7.73 -32.73 -15.69
N ASN A 334 7.34 -33.52 -14.70
CA ASN A 334 5.99 -33.47 -14.09
C ASN A 334 6.04 -33.22 -12.58
N ASN A 335 7.22 -33.29 -11.98
CA ASN A 335 7.43 -33.03 -10.56
C ASN A 335 8.80 -32.38 -10.34
N GLU A 336 8.97 -31.84 -9.15
CA GLU A 336 10.17 -31.10 -8.76
C GLU A 336 11.46 -31.93 -8.85
N ASP A 337 11.41 -33.21 -8.46
CA ASP A 337 12.57 -34.10 -8.54
C ASP A 337 13.02 -34.33 -9.99
N GLU A 338 12.07 -34.54 -10.91
CA GLU A 338 12.33 -34.64 -12.34
C GLU A 338 12.91 -33.34 -12.90
N PHE A 339 12.39 -32.20 -12.46
CA PHE A 339 12.90 -30.89 -12.88
C PHE A 339 14.33 -30.64 -12.41
N TYR A 340 14.62 -30.94 -11.15
CA TYR A 340 15.98 -30.86 -10.62
C TYR A 340 16.93 -31.77 -11.40
N ARG A 341 16.53 -33.02 -11.68
CA ARG A 341 17.34 -33.97 -12.46
C ARG A 341 17.57 -33.49 -13.89
N ALA A 342 16.54 -32.96 -14.55
CA ALA A 342 16.63 -32.46 -15.92
C ALA A 342 17.49 -31.18 -16.04
N LEU A 343 17.45 -30.31 -15.03
CA LEU A 343 18.39 -29.18 -14.92
C LEU A 343 19.84 -29.66 -14.74
N SER A 344 20.05 -30.76 -14.03
CA SER A 344 21.39 -31.32 -13.78
C SER A 344 22.06 -31.93 -15.01
N THR A 345 21.29 -32.20 -16.09
CA THR A 345 21.82 -32.84 -17.31
C THR A 345 22.82 -31.96 -18.07
N ASN A 346 22.69 -30.63 -17.97
CA ASN A 346 23.64 -29.71 -18.59
C ASN A 346 23.94 -28.55 -17.63
N SER A 347 25.21 -28.41 -17.24
CA SER A 347 25.68 -27.42 -16.27
C SER A 347 25.91 -26.02 -16.84
N THR A 348 25.89 -25.87 -18.17
CA THR A 348 26.20 -24.61 -18.86
C THR A 348 24.97 -23.94 -19.46
N TYR A 349 23.92 -24.72 -19.75
CA TYR A 349 22.76 -24.24 -20.48
C TYR A 349 21.49 -25.01 -20.14
N CYS A 350 20.37 -24.29 -20.12
CA CYS A 350 19.04 -24.88 -19.98
C CYS A 350 18.09 -24.31 -21.04
N ARG A 351 17.37 -25.22 -21.70
CA ARG A 351 16.31 -24.92 -22.66
C ARG A 351 15.00 -25.47 -22.16
N PHE A 352 14.01 -24.61 -21.96
CA PHE A 352 12.68 -24.97 -21.48
C PHE A 352 11.67 -24.96 -22.62
N LYS A 353 10.80 -25.96 -22.64
CA LYS A 353 9.54 -25.93 -23.38
C LYS A 353 8.43 -25.58 -22.39
N VAL A 354 7.74 -24.48 -22.63
CA VAL A 354 6.81 -23.86 -21.69
C VAL A 354 5.46 -23.66 -22.35
N ARG A 355 4.38 -23.90 -21.61
CA ARG A 355 3.00 -23.55 -21.97
C ARG A 355 2.62 -22.29 -21.20
N ASP A 356 2.22 -21.23 -21.89
CA ASP A 356 1.80 -19.99 -21.25
C ASP A 356 0.35 -20.07 -20.71
N ARG A 357 -0.14 -18.96 -20.15
CA ARG A 357 -1.50 -18.86 -19.62
C ARG A 357 -2.62 -18.97 -20.66
N ASN A 358 -2.30 -18.84 -21.94
CA ASN A 358 -3.22 -18.92 -23.07
C ASN A 358 -3.07 -20.25 -23.83
N ASP A 359 -2.45 -21.25 -23.20
CA ASP A 359 -2.14 -22.57 -23.77
C ASP A 359 -1.22 -22.53 -25.00
N GLN A 360 -0.44 -21.46 -25.18
CA GLN A 360 0.55 -21.36 -26.26
C GLN A 360 1.89 -21.93 -25.84
N LEU A 361 2.49 -22.73 -26.72
CA LEU A 361 3.82 -23.29 -26.49
C LEU A 361 4.90 -22.29 -26.91
N LYS A 362 5.85 -22.04 -26.01
CA LYS A 362 7.06 -21.27 -26.29
C LYS A 362 8.30 -22.02 -25.80
N ILE A 363 9.44 -21.70 -26.40
CA ILE A 363 10.74 -22.19 -25.98
C ILE A 363 11.51 -21.01 -25.42
N THR A 364 12.11 -21.18 -24.26
CA THR A 364 12.97 -20.16 -23.64
C THR A 364 14.23 -20.80 -23.10
N GLU A 365 15.32 -20.06 -23.04
CA GLU A 365 16.63 -20.61 -22.81
C GLU A 365 17.57 -19.61 -22.17
N SER A 366 18.54 -20.10 -21.38
CA SER A 366 19.48 -19.28 -20.65
C SER A 366 20.71 -20.08 -20.24
N ALA A 367 21.85 -19.39 -20.16
CA ALA A 367 23.08 -19.96 -19.64
C ALA A 367 22.99 -20.12 -18.11
N ILE A 368 23.50 -21.26 -17.61
CA ILE A 368 23.62 -21.53 -16.18
C ILE A 368 25.02 -21.07 -15.74
N PHE A 369 25.05 -20.20 -14.74
CA PHE A 369 26.29 -19.71 -14.13
C PHE A 369 26.64 -20.51 -12.87
N LYS A 370 27.93 -20.59 -12.54
CA LYS A 370 28.45 -21.36 -11.38
C LYS A 370 27.80 -21.01 -10.03
N ASN A 371 27.34 -19.76 -9.87
CA ASN A 371 26.68 -19.26 -8.65
C ASN A 371 25.14 -19.18 -8.79
N SER A 372 24.55 -19.91 -9.75
CA SER A 372 23.09 -19.89 -9.93
C SER A 372 22.43 -20.56 -8.72
N PRO A 373 21.34 -19.97 -8.19
CA PRO A 373 20.61 -20.59 -7.08
C PRO A 373 19.95 -21.90 -7.52
N HIS A 374 19.51 -22.66 -6.52
CA HIS A 374 18.72 -23.87 -6.71
C HIS A 374 17.55 -23.63 -7.68
N GLU A 375 17.25 -24.62 -8.52
CA GLU A 375 16.22 -24.52 -9.57
C GLU A 375 16.39 -23.31 -10.51
N ILE A 376 17.62 -22.82 -10.68
CA ILE A 376 17.97 -21.62 -11.46
C ILE A 376 17.14 -20.37 -11.12
N GLY A 377 16.52 -20.37 -9.92
CA GLY A 377 15.63 -19.30 -9.43
C GLY A 377 14.15 -19.43 -9.80
N VAL A 378 13.70 -20.55 -10.37
CA VAL A 378 12.26 -20.85 -10.50
C VAL A 378 11.71 -21.23 -9.13
N LYS A 379 10.48 -20.80 -8.81
CA LYS A 379 9.75 -21.21 -7.60
C LYS A 379 8.45 -21.92 -7.98
N THR A 380 8.22 -23.07 -7.37
CA THR A 380 7.15 -24.04 -7.68
C THR A 380 6.41 -24.45 -6.40
N TYR A 381 5.51 -25.44 -6.46
CA TYR A 381 4.69 -25.89 -5.31
C TYR A 381 5.40 -26.80 -4.30
N SER A 382 6.73 -26.74 -4.28
CA SER A 382 7.62 -27.65 -3.56
C SER A 382 7.10 -28.14 -2.21
N GLN A 383 7.27 -29.43 -1.98
CA GLN A 383 7.05 -30.02 -0.67
C GLN A 383 8.21 -29.59 0.23
N VAL A 384 7.91 -28.91 1.33
CA VAL A 384 8.85 -28.86 2.45
C VAL A 384 9.18 -30.30 2.80
N ILE A 385 10.42 -30.74 2.49
CA ILE A 385 11.01 -31.92 3.10
C ILE A 385 10.99 -31.62 4.59
N LYS A 386 10.13 -32.34 5.30
CA LYS A 386 9.93 -32.16 6.73
C LYS A 386 10.96 -32.96 7.50
#